data_AF-A0A355FMX5-F1
#
_entry.id   AF-A0A355FMX5-F1
#
_cell.length_a   1.000
_cell.length_b   1.000
_cell.length_c   1.000
_cell.angle_alpha   90.00
_cell.angle_beta   90.00
_cell.angle_gamma   90.00
#
_symmetry.space_group_name_H-M   'P 1'
#
loop_
_entity.id
_entity.type
_entity.pdbx_description
1 polymer ?
#
loop_
_entity_poly.entity_id
_entity_poly.type
_entity_poly.pdbx_seq_one_letter_code
_entity_poly.pdbx_strand_id
1 'polypeptide(L)' 'MPHPHQEVDIARRLRTIEWLKSELLEGVSVFFKALIANNGPVITKALASIILTCYFLSRRLGIGLQQV' A
#
# COMPACT_ATOMS: atom_id res chain seq x y z
N MET A 1 33.39 1.91 5.19
CA MET A 1 32.66 1.97 6.47
C MET A 1 31.29 2.55 6.17
N PRO A 2 30.17 1.85 6.42
CA PRO A 2 28.84 2.41 6.18
C PRO A 2 28.62 3.59 7.14
N HIS A 3 28.12 4.70 6.60
CA HIS A 3 27.80 5.87 7.41
C HIS A 3 26.48 5.60 8.15
N PRO A 4 26.39 5.78 9.49
CA PRO A 4 25.20 5.44 10.28
C PRO A 4 23.90 6.07 9.75
N HIS A 5 24.01 7.22 9.10
CA HIS A 5 22.88 7.90 8.46
C HIS A 5 22.25 7.10 7.31
N GLN A 6 23.04 6.33 6.56
CA GLN A 6 22.56 5.53 5.42
C GLN A 6 21.73 4.33 5.87
N GLU A 7 22.14 3.65 6.94
CA GLU A 7 21.39 2.50 7.50
C GLU A 7 20.02 2.94 8.06
N VAL A 8 19.99 4.09 8.75
CA VAL A 8 18.74 4.69 9.27
C VAL A 8 17.76 5.03 8.13
N ASP A 9 18.26 5.56 7.02
CA ASP A 9 17.43 5.88 5.86
C ASP A 9 16.90 4.63 5.14
N ILE A 10 17.70 3.57 5.04
CA ILE A 10 17.26 2.28 4.51
C ILE A 10 16.16 1.67 5.39
N ALA A 11 16.35 1.65 6.71
CA ALA A 11 15.36 1.14 7.66
C ALA A 11 14.04 1.93 7.59
N ARG A 12 14.10 3.26 7.46
CA ARG A 12 12.91 4.12 7.32
C ARG A 12 12.15 3.84 6.02
N ARG A 13 12.87 3.64 4.91
CA ARG A 13 12.27 3.27 3.61
C ARG A 13 11.59 1.91 3.69
N LEU A 14 12.26 0.92 4.28
CA LEU A 14 11.71 -0.42 4.47
C LEU A 14 10.45 -0.39 5.34
N ARG A 15 10.46 0.33 6.47
CA ARG A 15 9.28 0.50 7.32
C ARG A 15 8.08 1.05 6.56
N THR A 16 8.31 2.02 5.67
CA THR A 16 7.24 2.63 4.87
C THR A 16 6.64 1.61 3.90
N ILE A 17 7.47 0.78 3.27
CA ILE A 17 7.02 -0.29 2.36
C ILE A 17 6.21 -1.34 3.12
N GLU A 18 6.70 -1.79 4.27
CA GLU A 18 6.00 -2.76 5.12
C GLU A 18 4.65 -2.21 5.59
N TRP A 19 4.60 -0.95 5.99
CA TRP A 19 3.35 -0.30 6.38
C TRP A 19 2.34 -0.24 5.22
N LEU A 20 2.77 0.14 4.01
CA LEU A 20 1.89 0.16 2.84
C LEU A 20 1.36 -1.23 2.48
N LYS A 21 2.13 -2.30 2.71
CA LYS A 21 1.64 -3.68 2.53
C LYS A 21 0.55 -4.03 3.55
N SER A 22 0.68 -3.59 4.81
CA SER A 22 -0.38 -3.76 5.81
C SER A 22 -1.65 -3.00 5.45
N GLU A 23 -1.53 -1.75 4.98
CA GLU A 23 -2.67 -0.96 4.50
C GLU A 23 -3.38 -1.62 3.31
N LEU A 24 -2.61 -2.26 2.41
CA LEU A 24 -3.17 -3.01 1.30
C LEU A 24 -4.01 -4.20 1.79
N LEU A 25 -3.49 -4.96 2.77
CA LEU A 25 -4.19 -6.09 3.38
C LEU A 25 -5.48 -5.63 4.10
N GLU A 26 -5.42 -4.53 4.83
CA GLU A 26 -6.58 -3.89 5.48
C GLU A 26 -7.65 -3.55 4.43
N GLY A 27 -7.27 -2.89 3.33
CA GLY A 27 -8.17 -2.54 2.24
C GLY A 27 -8.86 -3.76 1.61
N VAL A 28 -8.11 -4.84 1.38
CA VAL A 28 -8.65 -6.11 0.85
C VAL A 28 -9.61 -6.77 1.83
N SER A 29 -9.30 -6.75 3.13
CA SER A 29 -10.19 -7.24 4.19
C SER A 29 -11.52 -6.49 4.21
N VAL A 30 -11.48 -5.16 4.15
CA VAL A 30 -12.69 -4.32 4.09
C VAL A 30 -13.48 -4.59 2.82
N PHE A 31 -12.82 -4.74 1.67
CA PHE A 31 -13.46 -5.06 0.41
C PHE A 31 -14.26 -6.37 0.49
N PHE A 32 -13.66 -7.46 0.99
CA PHE A 32 -14.37 -8.74 1.13
C PHE A 32 -15.53 -8.67 2.13
N LYS A 33 -15.35 -7.99 3.27
CA LYS A 33 -16.46 -7.77 4.23
C LYS A 33 -17.61 -6.99 3.59
N ALA A 34 -17.30 -5.99 2.78
CA ALA A 34 -18.30 -5.17 2.08
C ALA A 34 -19.04 -5.96 0.99
N LEU A 35 -18.35 -6.87 0.28
CA LEU A 35 -18.98 -7.79 -0.67
C LEU A 35 -19.97 -8.73 0.03
N ILE A 36 -19.57 -9.33 1.15
CA ILE A 36 -20.46 -10.20 1.96
C ILE A 36 -21.71 -9.42 2.42
N ALA A 37 -21.53 -8.16 2.79
CA ALA A 37 -22.62 -7.28 3.21
C ALA A 37 -23.42 -6.63 2.06
N ASN A 38 -23.08 -6.91 0.79
CA ASN A 38 -23.64 -6.26 -0.40
C ASN A 38 -23.67 -4.72 -0.31
N ASN A 39 -22.61 -4.13 0.26
CA ASN A 39 -22.55 -2.69 0.54
C ASN A 39 -21.74 -1.94 -0.54
N GLY A 40 -22.42 -1.56 -1.62
CA GLY A 40 -21.83 -0.87 -2.79
C GLY A 40 -20.96 0.36 -2.48
N PRO A 41 -21.41 1.30 -1.63
CA PRO A 41 -20.59 2.44 -1.22
C PRO A 41 -19.27 2.05 -0.54
N VAL A 42 -19.30 1.05 0.36
CA VAL A 42 -18.08 0.59 1.05
C VAL A 42 -17.17 -0.18 0.09
N ILE A 43 -17.73 -0.97 -0.82
CA ILE A 43 -16.98 -1.64 -1.90
C ILE A 43 -16.18 -0.61 -2.71
N THR A 44 -16.85 0.45 -3.15
CA THR A 44 -16.23 1.52 -3.96
C THR A 44 -15.10 2.22 -3.20
N LYS A 45 -15.34 2.53 -1.91
CA LYS A 45 -14.33 3.15 -1.05
C LYS A 45 -13.13 2.24 -0.80
N ALA A 46 -13.36 0.95 -0.58
CA ALA A 46 -12.30 -0.03 -0.38
C ALA A 46 -11.44 -0.18 -1.64
N LEU A 47 -12.05 -0.24 -2.82
CA LEU A 47 -11.33 -0.27 -4.10
C LEU A 47 -10.48 0.98 -4.33
N ALA A 48 -11.02 2.17 -4.06
CA ALA A 48 -10.25 3.41 -4.17
C ALA A 48 -9.02 3.40 -3.25
N SER A 49 -9.18 2.91 -2.01
CA SER A 49 -8.07 2.75 -1.06
C SER A 49 -7.02 1.77 -1.58
N ILE A 50 -7.43 0.60 -2.08
CA ILE A 50 -6.52 -0.42 -2.63
C ILE A 50 -5.70 0.15 -3.80
N ILE A 51 -6.35 0.80 -4.76
CA ILE A 51 -5.69 1.39 -5.93
C ILE A 51 -4.65 2.44 -5.49
N LEU A 52 -5.02 3.32 -4.56
CA LEU A 52 -4.14 4.36 -4.06
C LEU A 52 -2.93 3.79 -3.30
N THR A 53 -3.16 2.76 -2.47
CA THR A 53 -2.07 2.06 -1.77
C THR A 53 -1.12 1.38 -2.76
N CYS A 54 -1.62 0.72 -3.81
CA CYS A 54 -0.79 0.16 -4.87
C CYS A 54 0.01 1.23 -5.63
N TYR A 55 -0.60 2.39 -5.90
CA TYR A 55 0.10 3.52 -6.52
C TYR A 55 1.23 4.07 -5.63
N PHE A 56 1.01 4.20 -4.32
CA PHE A 56 2.07 4.65 -3.44
C PHE A 56 3.16 3.59 -3.25
N LEU A 57 2.79 2.31 -3.17
CA LEU A 57 3.73 1.22 -3.03
C LEU A 57 4.63 1.10 -4.27
N SER A 58 4.07 1.16 -5.48
CA SER A 58 4.84 1.16 -6.73
C SER A 58 5.85 2.29 -6.79
N ARG A 59 5.46 3.52 -6.42
CA ARG A 59 6.38 4.67 -6.32
C ARG A 59 7.52 4.45 -5.31
N ARG A 60 7.27 3.75 -4.21
CA ARG A 60 8.31 3.42 -3.20
C ARG A 60 9.26 2.32 -3.67
N LEU A 61 8.77 1.40 -4.51
CA LEU A 61 9.55 0.32 -5.11
C LEU A 61 10.31 0.75 -6.38
N GLY A 62 10.08 1.97 -6.87
CA GLY A 62 10.68 2.45 -8.13
C GLY A 62 10.01 1.89 -9.39
N ILE A 63 8.80 1.35 -9.26
CA ILE A 63 8.01 0.83 -10.37
C ILE A 63 7.21 1.99 -10.96
N GLY A 64 7.46 2.33 -12.22
CA GLY A 64 6.70 3.36 -12.92
C GLY A 64 5.34 2.83 -13.38
N LEU A 65 4.26 3.54 -13.05
CA LEU A 65 2.91 3.16 -13.50
C LEU A 65 2.75 3.22 -15.04
N GLN A 66 3.68 3.85 -15.76
CA GLN A 66 3.71 3.88 -17.22
C GLN A 66 4.12 2.54 -17.88
N GLN A 67 4.46 1.53 -17.08
CA GLN A 67 4.92 0.22 -17.56
C GLN A 67 3.84 -0.87 -17.54
N VAL A 68 2.58 -0.52 -17.21
CA VAL A 68 1.42 -1.42 -17.25
C VAL A 68 0.37 -0.82 -18.20
#